data_AF-A0AAX2IIR9-F1
#
_entry.id   AF-A0AAX2IIR9-F1
#
_cell.length_a   1.000
_cell.length_b   1.000
_cell.length_c   1.000
_cell.angle_alpha   90.00
_cell.angle_beta   90.00
_cell.angle_gamma   90.00
#
_symmetry.space_group_name_H-M   'P 1'
#
loop_
_entity.id
_entity.type
_entity.pdbx_description
1 polymer ?
#
loop_
_entity_poly.entity_id
_entity_poly.type
_entity_poly.pdbx_seq_one_letter_code
_entity_poly.pdbx_strand_id
1 'polypeptide(L)'
;MDNTSKYLHLKHKDKSVYEIVDEMMEQYKSPLVTIKKSREIFPQLSLMEAKEIVIIRTSEHKSLYDYQGSLLPDLEKFLNEENDSNDL
;
A
#
# COMPACT_ATOMS: atom_id res chain seq x y z
N MET A 1 -0.58 -6.10 -12.53
CA MET A 1 -1.63 -7.16 -12.44
C MET A 1 -2.75 -6.61 -11.56
N ASP A 2 -4.03 -6.75 -11.93
CA ASP A 2 -5.13 -6.18 -11.14
C ASP A 2 -5.52 -7.12 -9.98
N ASN A 3 -5.09 -6.78 -8.76
CA ASN A 3 -5.35 -7.55 -7.55
C ASN A 3 -6.57 -7.04 -6.76
N THR A 4 -7.35 -6.09 -7.30
CA THR A 4 -8.51 -5.50 -6.60
C THR A 4 -9.54 -6.56 -6.22
N SER A 5 -9.80 -7.54 -7.10
CA SER A 5 -10.79 -8.58 -6.82
C SER A 5 -10.32 -9.62 -5.80
N LYS A 6 -9.01 -9.72 -5.57
CA LYS A 6 -8.41 -10.73 -4.68
C LYS A 6 -8.93 -10.61 -3.25
N TYR A 7 -9.19 -9.39 -2.79
CA TYR A 7 -9.49 -9.11 -1.38
C TYR A 7 -10.96 -8.76 -1.11
N LEU A 8 -11.84 -8.74 -2.12
CA LEU A 8 -13.26 -8.38 -1.98
C LEU A 8 -14.04 -9.27 -1.01
N HIS A 9 -13.59 -10.51 -0.81
CA HIS A 9 -14.22 -11.47 0.11
C HIS A 9 -13.89 -11.18 1.59
N LEU A 10 -12.86 -10.37 1.87
CA LEU A 10 -12.46 -10.03 3.22
C LEU A 10 -13.41 -8.99 3.80
N LYS A 11 -14.14 -9.38 4.84
CA LYS A 11 -15.10 -8.53 5.54
C LYS A 11 -14.98 -8.67 7.06
N HIS A 12 -15.25 -7.58 7.77
CA HIS A 12 -15.36 -7.56 9.23
C HIS A 12 -16.53 -6.66 9.63
N LYS A 13 -17.50 -7.21 10.38
CA LYS A 13 -18.75 -6.51 10.76
C LYS A 13 -19.45 -5.87 9.56
N ASP A 14 -19.66 -6.67 8.51
CA ASP A 14 -20.30 -6.31 7.24
C ASP A 14 -19.58 -5.26 6.37
N LYS A 15 -18.46 -4.70 6.85
CA LYS A 15 -17.59 -3.82 6.05
C LYS A 15 -16.53 -4.62 5.31
N SER A 16 -16.31 -4.29 4.05
CA SER A 16 -15.19 -4.79 3.27
C SER A 16 -13.86 -4.28 3.82
N VAL A 17 -12.78 -5.00 3.52
CA VAL A 17 -11.43 -4.58 3.90
C VAL A 17 -11.07 -3.21 3.33
N TYR A 18 -11.60 -2.85 2.17
CA TYR A 18 -11.36 -1.55 1.53
C TYR A 18 -12.04 -0.40 2.25
N GLU A 19 -13.30 -0.57 2.68
CA GLU A 19 -14.01 0.43 3.50
C GLU A 19 -13.31 0.63 4.85
N ILE A 20 -12.81 -0.45 5.45
CA ILE A 20 -12.06 -0.37 6.72
C ILE A 20 -10.76 0.40 6.52
N VAL A 21 -10.05 0.18 5.41
CA VAL A 21 -8.82 0.92 5.10
C VAL A 21 -9.11 2.41 4.88
N ASP A 22 -10.22 2.77 4.23
CA ASP A 22 -10.63 4.17 4.07
C ASP A 22 -10.84 4.85 5.42
N GLU A 23 -11.62 4.23 6.30
CA GLU A 23 -11.89 4.74 7.65
C GLU A 23 -10.60 4.92 8.46
N MET A 24 -9.69 3.94 8.38
CA MET A 24 -8.39 4.01 9.06
C MET A 24 -7.48 5.09 8.48
N MET A 25 -7.48 5.28 7.16
CA MET A 25 -6.70 6.33 6.52
C MET A 25 -7.22 7.72 6.88
N GLU A 26 -8.54 7.90 6.96
CA GLU A 26 -9.17 9.14 7.42
C GLU A 26 -8.82 9.42 8.89
N GLN A 27 -8.88 8.40 9.74
CA GLN A 27 -8.60 8.53 11.18
C GLN A 27 -7.11 8.75 11.49
N TYR A 28 -6.22 7.94 10.93
CA TYR A 28 -4.81 7.89 11.33
C TYR A 28 -3.90 8.70 10.41
N LYS A 29 -4.32 8.99 9.17
CA LYS A 29 -3.54 9.72 8.16
C LYS A 29 -2.14 9.14 7.95
N SER A 30 -1.97 7.84 8.17
CA SER A 30 -0.69 7.16 8.14
C SER A 30 -0.83 5.76 7.55
N PRO A 31 -0.26 5.50 6.36
CA PRO A 31 -0.30 4.17 5.75
C PRO A 31 0.28 3.08 6.65
N LEU A 32 1.37 3.36 7.37
CA LEU A 32 2.00 2.38 8.27
C LEU A 32 1.11 2.00 9.44
N VAL A 33 0.43 2.99 10.04
CA VAL A 33 -0.53 2.73 11.12
C VAL A 33 -1.73 1.96 10.58
N THR A 34 -2.24 2.32 9.40
CA THR A 34 -3.35 1.62 8.74
C THR A 34 -3.00 0.17 8.42
N ILE A 35 -1.78 -0.12 7.94
CA ILE A 35 -1.31 -1.50 7.71
C ILE A 35 -1.32 -2.29 9.02
N LYS A 36 -0.79 -1.71 10.10
CA LYS A 36 -0.76 -2.36 11.42
C LYS A 36 -2.19 -2.66 11.89
N LYS A 37 -3.08 -1.68 11.85
CA LYS A 37 -4.47 -1.80 12.30
C LYS A 37 -5.29 -2.77 11.45
N SER A 38 -5.07 -2.79 10.13
CA SER A 38 -5.70 -3.75 9.23
C SER A 38 -5.35 -5.19 9.62
N ARG A 39 -4.10 -5.46 10.03
CA ARG A 39 -3.68 -6.79 10.50
C ARG A 39 -4.19 -7.14 11.90
N GLU A 40 -4.49 -6.15 12.74
CA GLU A 40 -5.18 -6.39 14.02
C GLU A 40 -6.62 -6.88 13.78
N ILE A 41 -7.30 -6.39 12.74
CA ILE A 41 -8.66 -6.81 12.36
C ILE A 41 -8.67 -8.10 11.54
N PHE A 42 -7.71 -8.24 10.62
CA PHE A 42 -7.57 -9.37 9.71
C PHE A 42 -6.24 -10.09 9.99
N PRO A 43 -6.13 -10.85 11.09
CA PRO A 43 -4.88 -11.49 11.51
C PRO A 43 -4.35 -12.53 10.52
N GLN A 44 -5.20 -13.03 9.62
CA GLN A 44 -4.82 -13.94 8.54
C GLN A 44 -3.99 -13.24 7.44
N LEU A 45 -4.02 -11.91 7.35
CA LEU A 45 -3.25 -11.18 6.35
C LEU A 45 -1.77 -11.18 6.69
N SER A 46 -0.98 -11.61 5.71
CA SER A 46 0.45 -11.35 5.71
C SER A 46 0.74 -9.83 5.66
N LEU A 47 1.96 -9.44 6.01
CA LEU A 47 2.39 -8.05 5.85
C LEU A 47 2.32 -7.58 4.39
N MET A 48 2.60 -8.47 3.44
CA MET A 48 2.52 -8.14 2.01
C MET A 48 1.10 -7.87 1.54
N GLU A 49 0.16 -8.72 1.94
CA GLU A 49 -1.24 -8.52 1.56
C GLU A 49 -1.82 -7.26 2.21
N ALA A 50 -1.52 -7.00 3.48
CA ALA A 50 -1.95 -5.78 4.14
C ALA A 50 -1.37 -4.51 3.47
N LYS A 51 -0.10 -4.54 3.04
CA LYS A 51 0.49 -3.46 2.25
C LYS A 51 -0.20 -3.29 0.90
N GLU A 52 -0.42 -4.38 0.19
CA GLU A 52 -1.06 -4.36 -1.12
C GLU A 52 -2.48 -3.78 -1.06
N ILE A 53 -3.27 -4.18 -0.06
CA ILE A 53 -4.62 -3.64 0.14
C ILE A 53 -4.59 -2.13 0.37
N VAL A 54 -3.67 -1.65 1.22
CA VAL A 54 -3.53 -0.21 1.48
C VAL A 54 -3.13 0.54 0.20
N ILE A 55 -2.16 0.02 -0.56
CA ILE A 55 -1.75 0.60 -1.85
C ILE A 55 -2.90 0.67 -2.84
N ILE A 56 -3.65 -0.44 -2.99
CA ILE A 56 -4.82 -0.51 -3.88
C ILE A 56 -5.83 0.58 -3.53
N ARG A 57 -5.96 0.92 -2.25
CA ARG A 57 -6.95 1.88 -1.80
C ARG A 57 -6.47 3.32 -1.82
N THR A 58 -5.20 3.57 -1.50
CA THR A 58 -4.68 4.93 -1.32
C THR A 58 -3.89 5.46 -2.51
N SER A 59 -3.77 4.68 -3.58
CA SER A 59 -3.06 5.07 -4.79
C SER A 59 -3.83 4.63 -6.04
N GLU A 60 -3.30 4.98 -7.22
CA GLU A 60 -3.87 4.55 -8.50
C GLU A 60 -3.45 3.12 -8.90
N HIS A 61 -2.58 2.48 -8.11
CA HIS A 61 -2.01 1.18 -8.42
C HIS A 61 -2.96 0.06 -7.99
N LYS A 62 -3.02 -0.99 -8.82
CA LYS A 62 -3.93 -2.12 -8.59
C LYS A 62 -3.24 -3.35 -7.97
N SER A 63 -1.96 -3.24 -7.67
CA SER A 63 -1.17 -4.23 -6.94
C SER A 63 0.06 -3.58 -6.30
N LEU A 64 0.65 -4.27 -5.32
CA LEU A 64 1.93 -3.86 -4.74
C LEU A 64 3.05 -3.90 -5.79
N TYR A 65 2.99 -4.86 -6.71
CA TYR A 65 3.94 -4.99 -7.80
C TYR A 65 3.91 -3.77 -8.74
N ASP A 66 2.71 -3.36 -9.16
CA ASP A 66 2.57 -2.20 -10.05
C ASP A 66 3.09 -0.92 -9.38
N TYR A 67 2.83 -0.75 -8.08
CA TYR A 67 3.38 0.35 -7.27
C TYR A 67 4.91 0.30 -7.15
N GLN A 68 5.49 -0.88 -6.92
CA GLN A 68 6.96 -1.00 -6.87
C GLN A 68 7.60 -0.73 -8.23
N GLY A 69 6.95 -1.13 -9.31
CA GLY A 69 7.37 -0.82 -10.67
C GLY A 69 7.40 0.69 -10.96
N SER A 70 6.44 1.45 -10.43
CA SER A 70 6.40 2.90 -10.62
C SER A 70 7.47 3.66 -9.83
N LEU A 71 8.03 3.06 -8.77
CA LEU A 71 9.07 3.68 -7.94
C LEU A 71 10.47 3.61 -8.57
N LEU A 72 10.71 2.67 -9.50
CA LEU A 72 12.02 2.45 -10.12
C LEU A 72 12.58 3.71 -10.81
N PRO A 73 11.83 4.40 -11.67
CA PRO A 73 12.31 5.62 -12.32
C PRO A 73 12.68 6.74 -11.33
N ASP A 74 11.88 6.90 -10.28
CA ASP A 74 12.13 7.92 -9.24
C ASP A 74 13.38 7.59 -8.43
N LEU A 75 13.61 6.31 -8.14
CA LEU A 75 14.81 5.80 -7.49
C LEU A 75 16.06 5.97 -8.37
N GLU A 76 15.98 5.64 -9.65
CA GLU A 76 17.08 5.84 -10.60
C GLU A 76 17.46 7.31 -10.69
N LYS A 77 16.48 8.20 -10.76
CA LYS A 77 16.70 9.65 -10.74
C LYS A 77 17.39 10.10 -9.45
N PHE A 78 16.89 9.66 -8.29
CA PHE A 78 17.48 10.00 -6.99
C PHE A 78 18.95 9.56 -6.89
N LEU A 79 19.26 8.33 -7.31
CA LEU A 79 20.62 7.79 -7.27
C LEU A 79 21.56 8.51 -8.25
N ASN A 80 21.07 8.93 -9.41
CA ASN A 80 21.89 9.69 -10.37
C ASN A 80 22.17 11.12 -9.87
N GLU A 81 21.21 11.77 -9.23
CA GLU A 81 21.38 13.11 -8.63
C GLU A 81 22.40 13.12 -7.46
N GLU A 82 22.46 12.06 -6.64
CA GLU A 82 23.48 11.91 -5.59
C GLU A 82 24.90 11.71 -6.16
N ASN A 83 25.04 11.04 -7.30
CA ASN A 83 26.35 10.83 -7.93
C ASN A 83 26.90 12.12 -8.54
N ASP A 84 26.07 12.90 -9.23
CA ASP A 84 26.47 14.20 -9.81
C ASP A 84 26.86 15.24 -8.74
N SER A 85 26.36 15.08 -7.51
CA SER A 85 26.64 15.98 -6.37
C SER A 85 27.96 15.66 -5.66
N ASN A 86 28.52 14.46 -5.85
CA ASN A 86 29.78 14.03 -5.21
C ASN A 86 31.02 14.19 -6.11
N ASP A 87 30.84 14.58 -7.37
CA ASP A 87 31.90 14.80 -8.36
C ASP A 87 32.29 16.30 -8.54
N LEU A 88 31.87 17.19 -7.63
CA LEU A 88 32.21 18.62 -7.56
C LEU A 88 33.05 18.95 -6.32
#